data_AF-A0A8U0S8H4-F1
#
_entry.id   AF-A0A8U0S8H4-F1
#
_cell.length_a   1.000
_cell.length_b   1.000
_cell.length_c   1.000
_cell.angle_alpha   90.00
_cell.angle_beta   90.00
_cell.angle_gamma   90.00
#
_symmetry.space_group_name_H-M   'P 1'
#
loop_
_entity.id
_entity.type
_entity.pdbx_description
1 polymer ?
#
loop_
_entity_poly.entity_id
_entity_poly.type
_entity_poly.pdbx_seq_one_letter_code
_entity_poly.pdbx_strand_id
1 'polypeptide(L)'
;MVAFEICSNWKDLLLQQLATGGVKKPHSYRPGTVALREIRRYQKSTELLIRKLPFQRLVREIAQDFKTDLRFQSSAVMALQEACEAYLVGLFEDTNLCAIHAKRVTIMPKDSRVPYRVNGGPHYRISPHPCFLTVDML
;
A
#
# COMPACT_ATOMS: atom_id res chain seq x y z
N MET A 1 45.46 7.55 -56.31
CA MET A 1 45.22 8.67 -55.37
C MET A 1 43.95 8.51 -54.50
N VAL A 2 43.12 7.46 -54.63
CA VAL A 2 41.83 7.37 -53.88
C VAL A 2 41.89 6.49 -52.61
N ALA A 3 42.98 5.75 -52.38
CA ALA A 3 43.06 4.83 -51.23
C ALA A 3 43.38 5.52 -49.88
N PHE A 4 43.88 6.77 -49.90
CA PHE A 4 44.29 7.47 -48.68
C PHE A 4 43.16 8.25 -48.00
N GLU A 5 42.07 8.56 -48.71
CA GLU A 5 40.92 9.31 -48.18
C GLU A 5 39.91 8.41 -47.43
N ILE A 6 39.91 7.10 -47.70
CA ILE A 6 39.01 6.15 -47.02
C ILE A 6 39.48 5.86 -45.59
N CYS A 7 40.80 5.90 -45.32
CA CYS A 7 41.34 5.57 -44.00
C CYS A 7 41.16 6.69 -42.94
N SER A 8 40.99 7.94 -43.37
CA SER A 8 40.76 9.08 -42.47
C SER A 8 39.32 9.12 -41.94
N ASN A 9 38.34 8.74 -42.77
CA ASN A 9 36.92 8.81 -42.42
C ASN A 9 36.48 7.73 -41.41
N TRP A 10 37.28 6.66 -41.25
CA TRP A 10 36.99 5.57 -40.32
C TRP A 10 37.51 5.84 -38.90
N LYS A 11 38.53 6.71 -38.75
CA LYS A 11 39.02 7.14 -37.43
C LYS A 11 38.03 8.06 -36.72
N ASP A 12 37.34 8.92 -37.48
CA ASP A 12 36.29 9.80 -36.95
C ASP A 12 35.05 9.01 -36.49
N LEU A 13 34.70 7.94 -37.21
CA LEU A 13 33.62 7.01 -36.84
C LEU A 13 33.93 6.18 -35.57
N LEU A 14 35.21 5.90 -35.30
CA LEU A 14 35.66 5.19 -34.10
C LEU A 14 35.81 6.09 -32.86
N LEU A 15 35.84 7.41 -33.04
CA LEU A 15 35.85 8.39 -31.93
C LEU A 15 34.44 8.84 -31.50
N GLN A 16 33.39 8.30 -32.12
CA GLN A 16 32.00 8.58 -31.75
C GLN A 16 31.35 7.52 -30.84
N GLN A 17 32.15 6.66 -30.20
CA GLN A 17 31.62 5.64 -29.26
C GLN A 17 31.95 5.89 -27.78
N LEU A 18 32.56 7.03 -27.42
CA LEU A 18 32.91 7.33 -26.02
C LEU A 18 32.22 8.58 -25.44
N ALA A 19 31.17 9.09 -26.11
CA ALA A 19 30.41 10.26 -25.65
C ALA A 19 28.95 9.95 -25.24
N THR A 20 28.58 8.68 -25.04
CA THR A 20 27.33 8.34 -24.36
C THR A 20 27.63 8.19 -22.87
N GLY A 21 27.44 9.28 -22.12
CA GLY A 21 27.54 9.26 -20.66
C GLY A 21 26.81 8.04 -20.10
N GLY A 22 27.52 7.21 -19.35
CA GLY A 22 27.04 5.91 -18.89
C GLY A 22 25.64 6.02 -18.30
N VAL A 23 24.69 5.24 -18.85
CA VAL A 23 23.33 5.13 -18.33
C VAL A 23 23.43 4.73 -16.87
N LYS A 24 23.14 5.68 -15.96
CA LYS A 24 23.11 5.40 -14.52
C LYS A 24 22.14 4.25 -14.31
N LYS A 25 22.61 3.17 -13.67
CA LYS A 25 21.76 2.04 -13.30
C LYS A 25 20.50 2.58 -12.60
N PRO A 26 19.30 2.12 -12.98
CA PRO A 26 18.08 2.57 -12.32
C PRO A 26 18.19 2.32 -10.82
N HIS A 27 18.00 3.38 -10.03
CA HIS A 27 18.14 3.32 -8.59
C HIS A 27 17.04 2.43 -8.00
N SER A 28 17.43 1.26 -7.48
CA SER A 28 16.52 0.37 -6.75
C SER A 28 16.61 0.63 -5.25
N TYR A 29 15.46 0.82 -4.62
CA TYR A 29 15.40 0.94 -3.17
C TYR A 29 15.66 -0.41 -2.50
N ARG A 30 16.25 -0.39 -1.30
CA ARG A 30 16.37 -1.59 -0.48
C ARG A 30 14.99 -2.14 -0.13
N PRO A 31 14.82 -3.48 -0.05
CA PRO A 31 13.57 -4.07 0.38
C PRO A 31 13.19 -3.50 1.77
N GLY A 32 11.92 -3.10 1.93
CA GLY A 32 11.41 -2.43 3.12
C GLY A 32 11.47 -0.90 3.11
N THR A 33 12.35 -0.26 2.32
CA THR A 33 12.43 1.21 2.27
C THR A 33 11.16 1.86 1.70
N VAL A 34 10.57 1.25 0.66
CA VAL A 34 9.32 1.74 0.06
C VAL A 34 8.15 1.48 1.00
N ALA A 35 8.08 0.30 1.62
CA ALA A 35 7.03 -0.05 2.58
C ALA A 35 7.00 0.92 3.78
N LEU A 36 8.16 1.23 4.37
CA LEU A 36 8.24 2.20 5.48
C LEU A 36 7.81 3.62 5.05
N ARG A 37 8.10 4.00 3.81
CA ARG A 37 7.66 5.30 3.25
C ARG A 37 6.15 5.33 3.09
N GLU A 38 5.56 4.25 2.59
CA GLU A 38 4.11 4.12 2.43
C GLU A 38 3.39 4.13 3.78
N ILE A 39 3.91 3.38 4.78
CA ILE A 39 3.35 3.38 6.14
C ILE A 39 3.31 4.80 6.71
N ARG A 40 4.43 5.53 6.64
CA ARG A 40 4.49 6.92 7.14
C ARG A 40 3.56 7.86 6.37
N ARG A 41 3.41 7.65 5.06
CA ARG A 41 2.48 8.44 4.24
C ARG A 41 1.05 8.20 4.67
N TYR A 42 0.63 6.92 4.75
CA TYR A 42 -0.75 6.55 5.08
C TYR A 42 -1.12 6.84 6.53
N GLN A 43 -0.17 6.82 7.46
CA GLN A 43 -0.41 7.27 8.84
C GLN A 43 -0.60 8.78 8.97
N LYS A 44 -0.03 9.58 8.05
CA LYS A 44 -0.17 11.05 8.05
C LYS A 44 -1.45 11.52 7.37
N SER A 45 -1.94 10.77 6.38
CA SER A 45 -3.17 11.07 5.65
C SER A 45 -4.37 10.35 6.24
N THR A 46 -5.56 10.95 6.14
CA THR A 46 -6.83 10.29 6.48
C THR A 46 -7.67 10.03 5.23
N GLU A 47 -7.01 9.75 4.09
CA GLU A 47 -7.70 9.45 2.84
C GLU A 47 -8.23 8.01 2.84
N LEU A 48 -9.41 7.80 2.27
CA LEU A 48 -9.97 6.47 2.09
C LEU A 48 -9.15 5.69 1.06
N LEU A 49 -8.70 4.51 1.44
CA LEU A 49 -7.81 3.68 0.62
C LEU A 49 -8.60 2.80 -0.36
N ILE A 50 -9.84 2.46 -0.03
CA ILE A 50 -10.70 1.65 -0.89
C ILE A 50 -11.37 2.54 -1.94
N ARG A 51 -11.34 2.10 -3.20
CA ARG A 51 -12.05 2.80 -4.28
C ARG A 51 -13.56 2.79 -4.01
N LYS A 52 -14.19 3.96 -4.12
CA LYS A 52 -15.62 4.14 -3.78
C LYS A 52 -16.59 3.29 -4.63
N LEU A 53 -16.34 3.18 -5.93
CA LEU A 53 -17.23 2.45 -6.86
C LEU A 53 -17.33 0.94 -6.55
N PRO A 54 -16.24 0.17 -6.41
CA PRO A 54 -16.34 -1.24 -6.06
C PRO A 54 -16.91 -1.46 -4.64
N PHE A 55 -16.58 -0.61 -3.67
CA PHE A 55 -17.16 -0.70 -2.33
C PHE A 55 -18.69 -0.51 -2.36
N GLN A 56 -19.16 0.48 -3.10
CA GLN A 56 -20.60 0.71 -3.29
C GLN A 56 -21.30 -0.49 -3.96
N ARG A 57 -20.66 -1.15 -4.93
CA ARG A 57 -21.23 -2.37 -5.57
C ARG A 57 -21.36 -3.50 -4.55
N LEU A 58 -20.32 -3.72 -3.74
CA LEU A 58 -20.31 -4.73 -2.68
C LEU A 58 -21.40 -4.49 -1.63
N VAL A 59 -21.56 -3.25 -1.17
CA VAL A 59 -22.62 -2.90 -0.20
C VAL A 59 -24.01 -3.20 -0.76
N ARG A 60 -24.24 -2.93 -2.05
CA ARG A 60 -25.53 -3.22 -2.71
C ARG A 60 -25.76 -4.70 -2.93
N GLU A 61 -24.73 -5.45 -3.28
CA GLU A 61 -24.77 -6.91 -3.41
C GLU A 61 -25.22 -7.55 -2.10
N ILE A 62 -24.55 -7.23 -0.99
CA ILE A 62 -24.87 -7.75 0.34
C ILE A 62 -26.29 -7.33 0.75
N ALA A 63 -26.67 -6.07 0.51
CA ALA A 63 -28.00 -5.58 0.89
C ALA A 63 -29.14 -6.25 0.13
N GLN A 64 -28.90 -6.63 -1.12
CA GLN A 64 -29.88 -7.29 -1.97
C GLN A 64 -30.27 -8.67 -1.43
N ASP A 65 -29.34 -9.38 -0.77
CA ASP A 65 -29.59 -10.68 -0.15
C ASP A 65 -30.59 -10.60 1.02
N PHE A 66 -30.68 -9.44 1.68
CA PHE A 66 -31.61 -9.23 2.80
C PHE A 66 -32.96 -8.68 2.36
N LYS A 67 -32.96 -7.69 1.46
CA LYS A 67 -34.19 -7.05 1.00
C LYS A 67 -34.00 -6.44 -0.39
N THR A 68 -34.91 -6.78 -1.30
CA THR A 68 -34.92 -6.21 -2.64
C THR A 68 -35.37 -4.74 -2.59
N ASP A 69 -34.85 -3.91 -3.51
CA ASP A 69 -35.21 -2.49 -3.71
C ASP A 69 -34.78 -1.47 -2.62
N LEU A 70 -33.67 -1.74 -1.93
CA LEU A 70 -33.10 -0.78 -0.97
C LEU A 70 -32.41 0.42 -1.66
N ARG A 71 -32.82 1.64 -1.26
CA ARG A 71 -32.19 2.89 -1.69
C ARG A 71 -31.20 3.37 -0.63
N PHE A 72 -29.93 3.43 -0.99
CA PHE A 72 -28.87 3.96 -0.13
C PHE A 72 -28.65 5.45 -0.37
N GLN A 73 -28.57 6.21 0.73
CA GLN A 73 -28.06 7.57 0.71
C GLN A 73 -26.54 7.57 0.46
N SER A 74 -26.01 8.58 -0.24
CA SER A 74 -24.58 8.70 -0.51
C SER A 74 -23.75 8.80 0.77
N SER A 75 -24.23 9.54 1.78
CA SER A 75 -23.58 9.65 3.10
C SER A 75 -23.56 8.32 3.86
N ALA A 76 -24.60 7.48 3.74
CA ALA A 76 -24.65 6.19 4.40
C ALA A 76 -23.57 5.23 3.87
N VAL A 77 -23.37 5.20 2.54
CA VAL A 77 -22.31 4.38 1.94
C VAL A 77 -20.92 4.86 2.36
N MET A 78 -20.73 6.18 2.47
CA MET A 78 -19.47 6.77 2.95
C MET A 78 -19.20 6.41 4.42
N ALA A 79 -20.21 6.51 5.29
CA ALA A 79 -20.07 6.14 6.70
C ALA A 79 -19.75 4.65 6.88
N LEU A 80 -20.37 3.78 6.09
CA LEU A 80 -20.04 2.35 6.07
C LEU A 80 -18.59 2.13 5.64
N GLN A 81 -18.11 2.87 4.63
CA GLN A 81 -16.73 2.76 4.17
C GLN A 81 -15.74 3.18 5.26
N GLU A 82 -15.98 4.32 5.90
CA GLU A 82 -15.14 4.81 7.00
C GLU A 82 -15.08 3.81 8.16
N ALA A 83 -16.22 3.26 8.57
CA ALA A 83 -16.28 2.27 9.64
C ALA A 83 -15.54 0.97 9.27
N CYS A 84 -15.70 0.48 8.03
CA CYS A 84 -15.02 -0.71 7.56
C CYS A 84 -13.50 -0.52 7.47
N GLU A 85 -13.03 0.60 6.94
CA GLU A 85 -11.59 0.89 6.83
C GLU A 85 -10.97 1.06 8.22
N ALA A 86 -11.62 1.78 9.13
CA ALA A 86 -11.16 1.91 10.52
C ALA A 86 -11.07 0.56 11.23
N TYR A 87 -12.05 -0.33 11.01
CA TYR A 87 -12.03 -1.67 11.56
C TYR A 87 -10.86 -2.51 11.03
N LEU A 88 -10.61 -2.47 9.73
CA LEU A 88 -9.50 -3.21 9.12
C LEU A 88 -8.14 -2.72 9.60
N VAL A 89 -7.95 -1.40 9.76
CA VAL A 89 -6.70 -0.84 10.29
C VAL A 89 -6.44 -1.35 11.71
N GLY A 90 -7.43 -1.30 12.61
CA GLY A 90 -7.29 -1.84 13.97
C GLY A 90 -6.97 -3.34 13.99
N LEU A 91 -7.61 -4.13 13.12
CA LEU A 91 -7.30 -5.54 12.98
C LEU A 91 -5.84 -5.79 12.52
N PHE A 92 -5.33 -4.97 11.60
CA PHE A 92 -3.95 -5.09 11.14
C PHE A 92 -2.93 -4.66 12.20
N GLU A 93 -3.26 -3.69 13.04
CA GLU A 93 -2.44 -3.34 14.21
C GLU A 93 -2.31 -4.54 15.16
N ASP A 94 -3.43 -5.14 15.58
CA ASP A 94 -3.44 -6.32 16.45
C ASP A 94 -2.72 -7.53 15.82
N THR A 95 -2.94 -7.75 14.52
CA THR A 95 -2.29 -8.82 13.76
C THR A 95 -0.77 -8.61 13.68
N ASN A 96 -0.33 -7.36 13.52
CA ASN A 96 1.07 -6.99 13.49
C ASN A 96 1.74 -7.24 14.86
N LEU A 97 1.06 -6.90 15.97
CA LEU A 97 1.54 -7.23 17.32
C LEU A 97 1.72 -8.75 17.50
N CYS A 98 0.78 -9.56 17.01
CA CYS A 98 0.89 -11.02 17.05
C CYS A 98 2.06 -11.55 16.20
N ALA A 99 2.34 -10.94 15.05
CA ALA A 99 3.48 -11.30 14.21
C ALA A 99 4.81 -10.98 14.89
N ILE A 100 4.94 -9.79 15.50
CA ILE A 100 6.11 -9.35 16.27
C ILE A 100 6.33 -10.26 17.48
N HIS A 101 5.26 -10.63 18.19
CA HIS A 101 5.33 -11.57 19.30
C HIS A 101 5.96 -12.91 18.89
N ALA A 102 5.70 -13.37 17.66
CA ALA A 102 6.30 -14.56 17.08
C ALA A 102 7.64 -14.32 16.35
N LYS A 103 8.30 -13.17 16.59
CA LYS A 103 9.57 -12.75 15.98
C LYS A 103 9.56 -12.68 14.45
N ARG A 104 8.41 -12.36 13.84
CA ARG A 104 8.22 -12.23 12.40
C ARG A 104 7.81 -10.81 12.03
N VAL A 105 8.24 -10.35 10.85
CA VAL A 105 7.86 -9.02 10.29
C VAL A 105 6.71 -9.15 9.28
N THR A 106 6.56 -10.32 8.66
CA THR A 106 5.49 -10.59 7.70
C THR A 106 4.24 -11.12 8.41
N ILE A 107 3.12 -10.44 8.24
CA ILE A 107 1.81 -10.92 8.71
C ILE A 107 1.39 -12.18 7.95
N MET A 108 0.80 -13.14 8.65
CA MET A 108 0.29 -14.38 8.08
C MET A 108 -1.18 -14.59 8.47
N PRO A 109 -1.97 -15.39 7.72
CA PRO A 109 -3.38 -15.64 8.03
C PRO A 109 -3.60 -16.23 9.44
N LYS A 110 -2.63 -16.99 9.95
CA LYS A 110 -2.65 -17.52 11.33
C LYS A 110 -2.61 -16.41 12.40
N ASP A 111 -1.96 -15.29 12.10
CA ASP A 111 -1.82 -14.16 13.04
C ASP A 111 -3.12 -13.37 13.12
N SER A 112 -3.92 -13.33 12.04
CA SER A 112 -5.23 -12.68 12.04
C SER A 112 -6.25 -13.43 12.90
N ARG A 113 -6.15 -14.75 13.02
CA ARG A 113 -7.08 -15.58 13.83
C ARG A 113 -6.92 -15.35 15.34
N VAL A 114 -5.74 -14.95 15.80
CA VAL A 114 -5.43 -14.80 17.23
C VAL A 114 -6.19 -13.62 17.87
N PRO A 115 -6.18 -12.40 17.30
CA PRO A 115 -6.99 -11.28 17.78
C PRO A 115 -8.48 -11.61 17.96
N TYR A 116 -9.08 -12.34 17.01
CA TYR A 116 -10.48 -12.78 17.14
C TYR A 116 -10.74 -13.70 18.33
N ARG A 117 -9.76 -14.53 18.69
CA ARG A 117 -9.90 -15.49 19.80
C ARG A 117 -9.67 -14.85 21.16
N VAL A 118 -8.78 -13.87 21.24
CA VAL A 118 -8.42 -13.21 22.50
C VAL A 118 -9.42 -12.11 22.87
N ASN A 119 -9.85 -11.30 21.90
CA ASN A 119 -10.69 -10.12 22.17
C ASN A 119 -12.20 -10.43 22.18
N GLY A 120 -12.60 -11.69 21.96
CA GLY A 120 -14.01 -12.10 21.95
C GLY A 120 -14.85 -11.45 20.85
N GLY A 121 -14.23 -10.75 19.90
CA GLY A 121 -14.91 -10.00 18.84
C GLY A 121 -14.13 -8.75 18.40
N PRO A 122 -14.67 -7.99 17.43
CA PRO A 122 -14.05 -6.78 16.92
C PRO A 122 -13.95 -5.71 18.02
N HIS A 123 -12.73 -5.34 18.39
CA HIS A 123 -12.47 -4.28 19.36
C HIS A 123 -12.65 -2.91 18.68
N TYR A 124 -13.78 -2.25 18.89
CA TYR A 124 -13.99 -0.85 18.48
C TYR A 124 -13.17 0.07 19.38
N ARG A 125 -11.86 0.16 19.15
CA ARG A 125 -11.09 1.29 19.69
C ARG A 125 -11.49 2.51 18.85
N ILE A 126 -12.48 3.27 19.33
CA ILE A 126 -12.78 4.59 18.78
C ILE A 126 -11.57 5.47 19.14
N SER A 127 -10.50 5.38 18.36
CA SER A 127 -9.38 6.31 18.47
C SER A 127 -9.85 7.65 17.89
N PRO A 128 -9.97 8.71 18.71
CA PRO A 128 -10.14 10.05 18.17
C PRO A 128 -8.79 10.43 17.57
N HIS A 129 -8.67 10.30 16.24
CA HIS A 129 -7.49 10.63 15.44
C HIS A 129 -6.29 9.65 15.54
N PRO A 130 -5.85 9.06 14.41
CA PRO A 130 -4.74 8.10 14.36
C PRO A 130 -3.34 8.72 14.45
N CYS A 131 -3.21 10.01 14.73
CA CYS A 131 -1.95 10.73 14.53
C CYS A 131 -0.94 10.65 15.70
N PHE A 132 -1.30 10.06 16.85
CA PHE A 132 -0.50 10.22 18.08
C PHE A 132 0.16 8.96 18.65
N LEU A 133 -0.11 7.74 18.15
CA LEU A 133 0.35 6.51 18.81
C LEU A 133 1.27 5.60 17.98
N THR A 134 1.73 6.01 16.80
CA THR A 134 2.57 5.17 15.93
C THR A 134 4.08 5.45 16.02
N VAL A 135 4.54 6.28 16.96
CA VAL A 135 5.97 6.55 17.15
C VAL A 135 6.64 5.62 18.18
N ASP A 136 5.87 4.90 19.02
CA ASP A 136 6.45 4.04 20.09
C ASP A 136 6.65 2.56 19.71
N MET A 137 6.57 2.21 18.41
CA MET A 137 6.73 0.83 17.93
C MET A 137 7.77 0.67 16.80
N LEU A 138 8.86 1.45 16.84
CA LEU A 138 10.10 1.19 16.11
C LEU A 138 11.33 1.49 16.96
#